data_AF-Q9FJR8-F1
#
_entry.id   AF-Q9FJR8-F1
#
_cell.length_a   1.000
_cell.length_b   1.000
_cell.length_c   1.000
_cell.angle_alpha   90.00
_cell.angle_beta   90.00
_cell.angle_gamma   90.00
#
_symmetry.space_group_name_H-M   'P 1'
#
loop_
_entity.id
_entity.type
_entity.pdbx_description
1 polymer ?
#
loop_
_entity_poly.entity_id
_entity_poly.type
_entity_poly.pdbx_seq_one_letter_code
_entity_poly.pdbx_strand_id
1 'polypeptide(L)'
;MKFSLYLVMFFLLLNCFATAQSLIRDSCKKATTKDPKLKYDFCVKSLEENPQSKTAKSLEGLVFVSTKNAVSKTTSLKGMVDKILKEDKYEVERPLLDCLELYTEAIDSLNQSLDTVKSRDYKTATMLMSAAMDAPGSCETKFTKRKKAVKSPFTKENDVLFYMVLIPIAFTSMLDMK
;
A
#
# COMPACT_ATOMS: atom_id res chain seq x y z
N MET A 1 -36.85 -12.87 -21.88
CA MET A 1 -35.41 -12.98 -22.23
C MET A 1 -34.53 -12.01 -21.44
N LYS A 2 -34.83 -10.70 -21.34
CA LYS A 2 -33.99 -9.73 -20.60
C LYS A 2 -33.83 -10.04 -19.09
N PHE A 3 -34.90 -10.49 -18.42
CA PHE A 3 -34.84 -10.83 -16.98
C PHE A 3 -33.87 -12.00 -16.68
N SER A 4 -33.89 -13.07 -17.49
CA SER A 4 -32.91 -14.17 -17.35
C SER A 4 -31.47 -13.70 -17.54
N LEU A 5 -31.21 -12.79 -18.49
CA LEU A 5 -29.88 -12.21 -18.69
C LEU A 5 -29.39 -11.44 -17.45
N TYR A 6 -30.25 -10.61 -16.84
CA TYR A 6 -29.90 -9.93 -15.59
C TYR A 6 -29.64 -10.90 -14.44
N LEU A 7 -30.43 -11.97 -14.34
CA LEU A 7 -30.26 -12.99 -13.30
C LEU A 7 -28.91 -13.72 -13.45
N VAL A 8 -28.55 -14.12 -14.68
CA VAL A 8 -27.27 -14.77 -14.96
C VAL A 8 -26.10 -13.83 -14.66
N MET A 9 -26.19 -12.56 -15.09
CA MET A 9 -25.18 -11.54 -14.78
C MET A 9 -25.03 -11.32 -13.27
N PHE A 10 -26.14 -11.31 -12.52
CA PHE A 10 -26.13 -11.18 -11.07
C PHE A 10 -25.41 -12.36 -10.40
N PHE A 11 -25.72 -13.61 -10.80
CA PHE A 11 -25.03 -14.79 -10.28
C PHE A 11 -23.54 -14.79 -10.62
N LEU A 12 -23.15 -14.36 -11.82
CA LEU A 12 -21.73 -14.25 -12.21
C LEU A 12 -20.97 -13.24 -11.34
N LEU A 13 -21.57 -12.08 -11.07
CA LEU A 13 -20.98 -11.07 -10.18
C LEU A 13 -20.81 -11.58 -8.76
N LEU A 14 -21.84 -12.25 -8.20
CA LEU A 14 -21.79 -12.83 -6.85
C LEU A 14 -20.66 -13.85 -6.70
N ASN A 15 -20.52 -14.76 -7.67
CA ASN A 15 -19.45 -15.76 -7.66
C ASN A 15 -18.07 -15.08 -7.73
N CYS A 16 -17.91 -14.06 -8.58
CA CYS A 16 -16.66 -13.29 -8.68
C CYS A 16 -16.27 -12.70 -7.32
N PHE A 17 -17.21 -12.03 -6.64
CA PHE A 17 -16.95 -11.43 -5.33
C PHE A 17 -16.59 -12.46 -4.26
N ALA A 18 -17.30 -13.59 -4.21
CA ALA A 18 -17.00 -14.67 -3.27
C ALA A 18 -15.59 -15.23 -3.45
N THR A 19 -15.18 -15.48 -4.71
CA THR A 19 -13.83 -15.96 -5.03
C THR A 19 -12.73 -14.95 -4.70
N ALA A 20 -12.97 -13.66 -4.94
CA ALA A 20 -12.02 -12.62 -4.58
C ALA A 20 -11.88 -12.47 -3.06
N GLN A 21 -12.98 -12.58 -2.31
CA GLN A 21 -12.96 -12.54 -0.86
C GLN A 21 -12.21 -13.73 -0.25
N SER A 22 -12.40 -14.94 -0.77
CA SER A 22 -11.61 -16.10 -0.35
C SER A 22 -10.14 -15.91 -0.68
N LEU A 23 -9.83 -15.41 -1.89
CA LEU A 23 -8.45 -15.14 -2.30
C LEU A 23 -7.77 -14.11 -1.39
N ILE A 24 -8.44 -13.00 -1.04
CA ILE A 24 -7.93 -11.98 -0.11
C ILE A 24 -7.64 -12.59 1.25
N ARG A 25 -8.61 -13.29 1.85
CA ARG A 25 -8.49 -13.87 3.18
C ARG A 25 -7.39 -14.93 3.25
N ASP A 26 -7.33 -15.83 2.27
CA ASP A 26 -6.31 -16.87 2.20
C ASP A 26 -4.91 -16.28 1.99
N SER A 27 -4.78 -15.26 1.13
CA SER A 27 -3.51 -14.59 0.88
C SER A 27 -3.03 -13.85 2.12
N CYS A 28 -3.90 -13.06 2.77
CA CYS A 28 -3.58 -12.37 4.02
C CYS A 28 -3.19 -13.36 5.12
N LYS A 29 -3.94 -14.46 5.28
CA LYS A 29 -3.61 -15.49 6.28
C LYS A 29 -2.22 -16.07 6.05
N LYS A 30 -1.91 -16.48 4.81
CA LYS A 30 -0.58 -17.02 4.45
C LYS A 30 0.51 -15.98 4.65
N ALA A 31 0.27 -14.73 4.28
CA ALA A 31 1.21 -13.63 4.45
C ALA A 31 1.53 -13.38 5.92
N THR A 32 0.51 -13.31 6.80
CA THR A 32 0.72 -13.08 8.24
C THR A 32 1.39 -14.24 8.96
N THR A 33 1.26 -15.46 8.44
CA THR A 33 2.02 -16.62 8.96
C THR A 33 3.51 -16.51 8.62
N LYS A 34 3.86 -15.96 7.45
CA LYS A 34 5.25 -15.81 7.02
C LYS A 34 5.92 -14.56 7.56
N ASP A 35 5.19 -13.45 7.63
CA ASP A 35 5.65 -12.20 8.21
C ASP A 35 4.72 -11.75 9.36
N PRO A 36 5.09 -12.07 10.61
CA PRO A 36 4.31 -11.69 11.79
C PRO A 36 4.19 -10.18 12.01
N LYS A 37 4.97 -9.34 11.29
CA LYS A 37 4.79 -7.89 11.33
C LYS A 37 3.48 -7.47 10.66
N LEU A 38 3.01 -8.23 9.67
CA LEU A 38 1.75 -7.94 8.99
C LEU A 38 0.56 -8.35 9.87
N LYS A 39 -0.39 -7.43 10.05
CA LYS A 39 -1.62 -7.67 10.81
C LYS A 39 -2.71 -8.20 9.90
N TYR A 40 -3.29 -9.36 10.25
CA TYR A 40 -4.30 -10.04 9.43
C TYR A 40 -5.50 -9.13 9.17
N ASP A 41 -6.06 -8.53 10.22
CA ASP A 41 -7.24 -7.66 10.10
C ASP A 41 -6.96 -6.42 9.25
N PHE A 42 -5.76 -5.84 9.37
CA PHE A 42 -5.35 -4.71 8.53
C PHE A 42 -5.26 -5.12 7.05
N CYS A 43 -4.62 -6.26 6.77
CA CYS A 43 -4.48 -6.78 5.41
C CYS A 43 -5.84 -7.00 4.75
N VAL A 44 -6.75 -7.70 5.44
CA VAL A 44 -8.10 -7.98 4.91
C VAL A 44 -8.87 -6.69 4.71
N LYS A 45 -8.91 -5.82 5.71
CA LYS A 45 -9.66 -4.55 5.64
C LYS A 45 -9.14 -3.65 4.52
N SER A 46 -7.83 -3.48 4.41
CA SER A 46 -7.21 -2.63 3.38
C SER A 46 -7.55 -3.08 1.96
N LEU A 47 -7.68 -4.39 1.74
CA LEU A 47 -8.05 -4.95 0.44
C LEU A 47 -9.56 -4.91 0.20
N GLU A 48 -10.38 -5.32 1.18
CA GLU A 48 -11.84 -5.35 1.06
C GLU A 48 -12.48 -3.94 0.98
N GLU A 49 -11.79 -2.87 1.39
CA GLU A 49 -12.25 -1.50 1.19
C GLU A 49 -12.03 -1.00 -0.25
N ASN A 50 -11.13 -1.61 -1.03
CA ASN A 50 -10.93 -1.25 -2.44
C ASN A 50 -11.73 -2.17 -3.38
N PRO A 51 -12.69 -1.64 -4.17
CA PRO A 51 -13.44 -2.41 -5.16
C PRO A 51 -12.57 -3.15 -6.19
N GLN A 52 -11.42 -2.59 -6.58
CA GLN A 52 -10.51 -3.24 -7.53
C GLN A 52 -9.90 -4.52 -6.95
N SER A 53 -9.62 -4.57 -5.64
CA SER A 53 -9.10 -5.79 -4.99
C SER A 53 -10.11 -6.92 -5.09
N LYS A 54 -11.41 -6.59 -5.04
CA LYS A 54 -12.52 -7.56 -5.16
C LYS A 54 -12.69 -8.12 -6.58
N THR A 55 -11.90 -7.65 -7.53
CA THR A 55 -11.85 -8.19 -8.90
C THR A 55 -10.59 -9.02 -9.17
N ALA A 56 -9.66 -9.08 -8.21
CA ALA A 56 -8.43 -9.84 -8.36
C ALA A 56 -8.72 -11.34 -8.45
N LYS A 57 -8.11 -11.99 -9.43
CA LYS A 57 -8.25 -13.44 -9.68
C LYS A 57 -7.01 -14.25 -9.31
N SER A 58 -5.93 -13.57 -8.92
CA SER A 58 -4.63 -14.19 -8.62
C SER A 58 -3.90 -13.37 -7.55
N LEU A 59 -2.90 -14.00 -6.92
CA LEU A 59 -2.01 -13.33 -5.97
C LEU A 59 -1.22 -12.19 -6.64
N GLU A 60 -0.80 -12.37 -7.89
CA GLU A 60 -0.17 -11.31 -8.70
C GLU A 60 -1.12 -10.12 -8.89
N GLY A 61 -2.41 -10.36 -9.15
CA GLY A 61 -3.42 -9.31 -9.19
C GLY A 61 -3.58 -8.58 -7.85
N LEU A 62 -3.48 -9.29 -6.72
CA LEU A 62 -3.48 -8.68 -5.39
C LEU A 62 -2.22 -7.86 -5.14
N VAL A 63 -1.03 -8.31 -5.57
CA VAL A 63 0.20 -7.51 -5.50
C VAL A 63 0.01 -6.20 -6.26
N PHE A 64 -0.51 -6.25 -7.48
CA PHE A 64 -0.71 -5.06 -8.30
C PHE A 64 -1.69 -4.06 -7.65
N VAL A 65 -2.85 -4.53 -7.19
CA VAL A 65 -3.84 -3.63 -6.56
C VAL A 65 -3.35 -3.08 -5.22
N SER A 66 -2.72 -3.90 -4.37
CA SER A 66 -2.20 -3.43 -3.08
C SER A 66 -1.04 -2.44 -3.26
N THR A 67 -0.19 -2.62 -4.26
CA THR A 67 0.85 -1.64 -4.62
C THR A 67 0.23 -0.32 -5.08
N LYS A 68 -0.84 -0.35 -5.89
CA LYS A 68 -1.59 0.86 -6.26
C LYS A 68 -2.24 1.56 -5.05
N ASN A 69 -2.72 0.80 -4.06
CA ASN A 69 -3.22 1.37 -2.81
C ASN A 69 -2.12 2.14 -2.07
N ALA A 70 -0.92 1.55 -1.99
CA ALA A 70 0.24 2.21 -1.40
C ALA A 70 0.60 3.50 -2.16
N VAL A 71 0.66 3.48 -3.50
CA VAL A 71 0.90 4.68 -4.33
C VAL A 71 -0.13 5.78 -4.01
N SER A 72 -1.42 5.42 -3.96
CA SER A 72 -2.48 6.38 -3.65
C SER A 72 -2.33 6.97 -2.25
N LYS A 73 -1.95 6.16 -1.25
CA LYS A 73 -1.74 6.62 0.12
C LYS A 73 -0.52 7.54 0.23
N THR A 74 0.60 7.18 -0.40
CA THR A 74 1.81 8.01 -0.43
C THR A 74 1.56 9.33 -1.14
N THR A 75 0.81 9.31 -2.26
CA THR A 75 0.40 10.53 -2.97
C THR A 75 -0.46 11.45 -2.09
N SER A 76 -1.39 10.87 -1.33
CA SER A 76 -2.20 11.63 -0.38
C SER A 76 -1.36 12.28 0.72
N LEU A 77 -0.39 11.53 1.28
CA LEU A 77 0.57 12.05 2.27
C LEU A 77 1.43 13.18 1.71
N LYS A 78 1.99 13.01 0.51
CA LYS A 78 2.71 14.06 -0.21
C LYS A 78 1.85 15.33 -0.34
N GLY A 79 0.58 15.19 -0.72
CA GLY A 79 -0.35 16.30 -0.82
C GLY A 79 -0.66 16.99 0.52
N MET A 80 -0.69 16.24 1.63
CA MET A 80 -0.81 16.83 2.97
C MET A 80 0.41 17.65 3.34
N VAL A 81 1.62 17.18 3.04
CA VAL A 81 2.87 17.92 3.24
C VAL A 81 2.86 19.21 2.41
N ASP A 82 2.55 19.11 1.12
CA ASP A 82 2.46 20.26 0.21
C ASP A 82 1.46 21.32 0.70
N LYS A 83 0.33 20.88 1.28
CA LYS A 83 -0.66 21.80 1.87
C LYS A 83 -0.11 22.51 3.10
N ILE A 84 0.51 21.77 4.03
CA ILE A 84 1.05 22.35 5.27
C ILE A 84 2.18 23.34 4.98
N LEU A 85 3.05 23.04 4.00
CA LEU A 85 4.12 23.95 3.57
C LEU A 85 3.58 25.29 3.07
N LYS A 86 2.44 25.30 2.36
CA LYS A 86 1.82 26.53 1.82
C LYS A 86 1.17 27.41 2.87
N GLU A 87 0.83 26.87 4.04
CA GLU A 87 0.19 27.62 5.12
C GLU A 87 1.20 28.46 5.93
N ASP A 88 2.50 28.38 5.61
CA ASP A 88 3.64 29.22 6.07
C ASP A 88 3.72 29.49 7.59
N LYS A 89 3.28 28.51 8.40
CA LYS A 89 3.05 28.72 9.84
C LYS A 89 3.82 27.79 10.78
N TYR A 90 4.95 27.24 10.35
CA TYR A 90 5.59 26.17 11.11
C TYR A 90 7.11 26.29 11.23
N GLU A 91 7.62 26.21 12.47
CA GLU A 91 9.05 25.96 12.80
C GLU A 91 9.59 24.63 12.21
N VAL A 92 8.73 23.86 11.52
CA VAL A 92 9.00 22.53 10.97
C VAL A 92 9.09 22.46 9.45
N GLU A 93 9.36 23.58 8.77
CA GLU A 93 9.54 23.63 7.31
C GLU A 93 10.56 22.59 6.80
N ARG A 94 11.75 22.50 7.40
CA ARG A 94 12.79 21.56 6.93
C ARG A 94 12.36 20.08 7.03
N PRO A 95 11.85 19.57 8.16
CA PRO A 95 11.28 18.21 8.20
C PRO A 95 10.15 17.98 7.19
N LEU A 96 9.32 18.98 6.93
CA LEU A 96 8.26 18.87 5.94
C LEU A 96 8.85 18.68 4.53
N LEU A 97 9.86 19.48 4.15
CA LEU A 97 10.56 19.32 2.86
C LEU A 97 11.25 17.96 2.74
N ASP A 98 11.93 17.50 3.80
CA ASP A 98 12.53 16.17 3.81
C ASP A 98 11.46 15.06 3.64
N CYS A 99 10.30 15.18 4.29
CA CYS A 99 9.20 14.22 4.09
C CYS A 99 8.61 14.30 2.68
N LEU A 100 8.57 15.49 2.07
CA LEU A 100 8.09 15.67 0.71
C LEU A 100 8.97 14.90 -0.30
N GLU A 101 10.29 14.98 -0.14
CA GLU A 101 11.27 14.25 -0.93
C GLU A 101 11.10 12.72 -0.73
N LEU A 102 11.08 12.26 0.52
CA LEU A 102 10.91 10.85 0.86
C LEU A 102 9.63 10.24 0.28
N TYR A 103 8.50 10.97 0.33
CA TYR A 103 7.26 10.48 -0.28
C TYR A 103 7.30 10.49 -1.81
N THR A 104 8.04 11.42 -2.42
CA THR A 104 8.23 11.46 -3.88
C THR A 104 9.04 10.24 -4.33
N GLU A 105 10.17 9.97 -3.69
CA GLU A 105 11.01 8.79 -3.97
C GLU A 105 10.26 7.47 -3.73
N ALA A 106 9.43 7.41 -2.69
CA ALA A 106 8.60 6.24 -2.42
C ALA A 106 7.54 6.02 -3.51
N ILE A 107 6.95 7.07 -4.07
CA ILE A 107 6.01 6.96 -5.21
C ILE A 107 6.74 6.39 -6.43
N ASP A 108 7.92 6.91 -6.74
CA ASP A 108 8.72 6.45 -7.88
C ASP A 108 9.11 4.97 -7.73
N SER A 109 9.57 4.59 -6.55
CA SER A 109 9.92 3.19 -6.22
C SER A 109 8.72 2.26 -6.32
N LEU A 110 7.56 2.67 -5.80
CA LEU A 110 6.32 1.88 -5.91
C LEU A 110 5.86 1.75 -7.37
N ASN A 111 5.94 2.81 -8.16
CA ASN A 111 5.59 2.76 -9.59
C ASN A 111 6.54 1.85 -10.36
N GLN A 112 7.85 1.94 -10.11
CA GLN A 112 8.82 1.04 -10.73
C GLN A 112 8.56 -0.42 -10.32
N SER A 113 8.15 -0.66 -9.07
CA SER A 113 7.78 -2.00 -8.61
C SER A 113 6.58 -2.60 -9.36
N LEU A 114 5.65 -1.77 -9.85
CA LEU A 114 4.52 -2.25 -10.64
C LEU A 114 4.98 -2.83 -11.98
N ASP A 115 6.01 -2.26 -12.59
CA ASP A 115 6.57 -2.74 -13.85
C ASP A 115 7.42 -4.00 -13.65
N THR A 116 8.18 -4.09 -12.56
CA THR A 116 8.95 -5.30 -12.24
C THR A 116 8.05 -6.48 -11.85
N VAL A 117 6.89 -6.23 -11.21
CA VAL A 117 5.86 -7.27 -10.98
C VAL A 117 5.34 -7.81 -12.31
N LYS A 118 5.07 -6.96 -13.32
CA LYS A 118 4.63 -7.41 -14.65
C LYS A 118 5.69 -8.26 -15.36
N SER A 119 6.97 -7.94 -15.16
CA SER A 119 8.08 -8.75 -15.69
C SER A 119 8.40 -9.98 -14.84
N ARG A 120 7.64 -10.22 -13.77
CA ARG A 120 7.83 -11.32 -12.80
C ARG A 120 9.19 -11.32 -12.11
N ASP A 121 9.84 -10.15 -12.04
CA ASP A 121 11.05 -9.97 -11.25
C ASP A 121 10.65 -9.59 -9.81
N TYR A 122 10.20 -10.60 -9.08
CA TYR A 122 9.65 -10.43 -7.72
C TYR A 122 10.72 -10.02 -6.70
N LYS A 123 11.98 -10.41 -6.93
CA LYS A 123 13.10 -9.98 -6.10
C LYS A 123 13.33 -8.48 -6.23
N THR A 124 13.40 -7.94 -7.45
CA THR A 124 13.56 -6.50 -7.67
C THR A 124 12.30 -5.74 -7.23
N ALA A 125 11.10 -6.25 -7.49
CA ALA A 125 9.86 -5.67 -6.97
C ALA A 125 9.87 -5.53 -5.44
N THR A 126 10.28 -6.58 -4.72
CA THR A 126 10.38 -6.57 -3.26
C THR A 126 11.40 -5.55 -2.77
N MET A 127 12.56 -5.44 -3.44
CA MET A 127 13.58 -4.43 -3.13
C MET A 127 13.00 -3.00 -3.26
N LEU A 128 12.34 -2.71 -4.38
CA LEU A 128 11.77 -1.38 -4.65
C LEU A 128 10.65 -1.00 -3.67
N MET A 129 9.76 -1.95 -3.36
CA MET A 129 8.73 -1.75 -2.34
C MET A 129 9.35 -1.54 -0.96
N SER A 130 10.43 -2.25 -0.63
CA SER A 130 11.13 -2.09 0.65
C SER A 130 11.75 -0.70 0.78
N ALA A 131 12.35 -0.17 -0.29
CA ALA A 131 12.83 1.22 -0.32
C ALA A 131 11.69 2.22 -0.05
N ALA A 132 10.52 2.02 -0.65
CA ALA A 132 9.34 2.84 -0.37
C ALA A 132 8.81 2.68 1.07
N MET A 133 8.97 1.50 1.67
CA MET A 133 8.51 1.21 3.04
C MET A 133 9.32 1.97 4.11
N ASP A 134 10.52 2.44 3.80
CA ASP A 134 11.37 3.21 4.71
C ASP A 134 10.94 4.68 4.84
N ALA A 135 10.22 5.22 3.85
CA ALA A 135 9.82 6.63 3.82
C ALA A 135 8.98 7.08 5.05
N PRO A 136 7.96 6.34 5.51
CA PRO A 136 7.20 6.68 6.71
C PRO A 136 8.09 6.89 7.96
N GLY A 137 8.94 5.91 8.27
CA GLY A 137 9.81 5.98 9.45
C GLY A 137 10.91 7.03 9.33
N SER A 138 11.43 7.22 8.12
CA SER A 138 12.40 8.26 7.81
C SER A 138 11.79 9.65 7.99
N CYS A 139 10.55 9.86 7.54
CA CYS A 139 9.83 11.11 7.74
C CYS A 139 9.63 11.42 9.24
N GLU A 140 9.13 10.45 10.02
CA GLU A 140 8.99 10.61 11.49
C GLU A 140 10.31 10.97 12.18
N THR A 141 11.42 10.40 11.69
CA THR A 141 12.76 10.68 12.21
C THR A 141 13.17 12.14 12.01
N LYS A 142 12.73 12.80 10.92
CA LYS A 142 13.02 14.22 10.66
C LYS A 142 12.39 15.16 11.68
N PHE A 143 11.26 14.79 12.25
CA PHE A 143 10.61 15.57 13.31
C PHE A 143 11.20 15.29 14.70
N THR A 144 11.57 14.04 14.96
CA THR A 144 11.98 13.59 16.31
C THR A 144 13.46 13.77 16.61
N LYS A 145 14.36 13.69 15.62
CA LYS A 145 15.82 13.87 15.82
C LYS A 145 16.30 15.33 15.78
N ARG A 146 15.38 16.29 15.91
CA ARG A 146 15.71 17.72 16.03
C ARG A 146 16.21 18.04 17.42
N LYS A 147 16.93 19.18 17.57
CA LYS A 147 17.33 19.72 18.89
C LYS A 147 16.16 19.81 19.87
N LYS A 148 15.00 20.25 19.37
CA LYS A 148 13.71 20.16 20.04
C LYS A 148 12.85 19.21 19.23
N ALA A 149 12.65 18.00 19.76
CA ALA A 149 11.79 17.01 19.14
C ALA A 149 10.37 17.59 19.00
N VAL A 150 9.79 17.45 17.81
CA VAL A 150 8.41 17.81 17.53
C VAL A 150 7.68 16.55 17.12
N LYS A 151 6.41 16.44 17.48
CA LYS A 151 5.57 15.35 16.99
C LYS A 151 5.25 15.60 15.51
N SER A 152 5.48 14.61 14.67
CA SER A 152 5.07 14.66 13.27
C SER A 152 3.55 14.83 13.16
N PRO A 153 3.06 15.69 12.26
CA PRO A 153 1.64 15.76 11.96
C PRO A 153 1.12 14.52 11.20
N PHE A 154 2.01 13.63 10.74
CA PHE A 154 1.68 12.49 9.89
C PHE A 154 1.84 11.13 10.56
N THR A 155 2.11 11.05 11.87
CA THR A 155 2.45 9.78 12.55
C THR A 155 1.45 8.67 12.24
N LYS A 156 0.14 8.95 12.34
CA LYS A 156 -0.90 7.93 12.09
C LYS A 156 -0.94 7.51 10.63
N GLU A 157 -0.80 8.47 9.72
CA GLU A 157 -0.84 8.23 8.28
C GLU A 157 0.39 7.47 7.81
N ASN A 158 1.56 7.72 8.43
CA ASN A 158 2.80 7.00 8.24
C ASN A 158 2.70 5.54 8.71
N ASP A 159 2.10 5.30 9.89
CA ASP A 159 1.83 3.94 10.36
C ASP A 159 0.96 3.18 9.36
N VAL A 160 -0.11 3.81 8.86
CA VAL A 160 -0.99 3.22 7.84
C VAL A 160 -0.23 2.94 6.54
N LEU A 161 0.59 3.89 6.08
CA LEU A 161 1.37 3.71 4.86
C LEU A 161 2.36 2.53 4.99
N PHE A 162 3.04 2.42 6.13
CA PHE A 162 3.94 1.29 6.39
C PHE A 162 3.24 -0.06 6.19
N TYR A 163 2.08 -0.27 6.81
CA TYR A 163 1.33 -1.52 6.62
C TYR A 163 0.77 -1.67 5.21
N MET A 164 0.40 -0.58 4.52
CA MET A 164 -0.06 -0.64 3.13
C MET A 164 1.05 -1.07 2.17
N VAL A 165 2.31 -0.68 2.41
CA VAL A 165 3.48 -1.13 1.62
C VAL A 165 3.89 -2.56 2.02
N LEU A 166 3.70 -2.95 3.27
CA LEU A 166 4.03 -4.31 3.73
C LEU A 166 3.15 -5.40 3.09
N ILE A 167 1.89 -5.11 2.77
CA ILE A 167 0.97 -6.05 2.09
C ILE A 167 1.55 -6.55 0.75
N PRO A 168 1.85 -5.67 -0.24
CA PRO A 168 2.39 -6.12 -1.52
C PRO A 168 3.78 -6.76 -1.36
N ILE A 169 4.62 -6.34 -0.41
CA ILE A 169 5.90 -7.01 -0.12
C ILE A 169 5.67 -8.47 0.27
N ALA A 170 4.77 -8.72 1.23
CA ALA A 170 4.49 -10.05 1.72
C ALA A 170 3.91 -10.96 0.61
N PHE A 171 3.01 -10.43 -0.22
CA PHE A 171 2.45 -11.16 -1.35
C PHE A 171 3.48 -11.41 -2.45
N THR A 172 4.36 -10.45 -2.75
CA THR A 172 5.43 -10.60 -3.73
C THR A 172 6.43 -11.66 -3.29
N SER A 173 6.78 -11.69 -2.00
CA SER A 173 7.63 -12.73 -1.42
C SER A 173 7.00 -14.12 -1.56
N MET A 174 5.68 -14.23 -1.44
CA MET A 174 4.94 -15.48 -1.69
C MET A 174 4.96 -15.93 -3.16
N LEU A 175 5.17 -15.02 -4.11
CA LEU A 175 5.34 -15.34 -5.53
C LEU A 175 6.77 -15.73 -5.86
N ASP A 176 7.77 -15.09 -5.25
CA ASP A 176 9.21 -15.38 -5.44
C ASP A 176 9.60 -16.81 -4.98
N MET A 177 8.82 -17.38 -4.07
CA MET A 177 9.02 -18.75 -3.56
C MET A 177 8.43 -19.86 -4.44
N LYS A 178 7.88 -19.54 -5.62
CA LYS A 178 7.27 -20.52 -6.54
C LYS A 178 8.10 -20.70 -7.79
#